data_AF-A0A2V9W6S5-F1
#
_entry.id   AF-A0A2V9W6S5-F1
#
_cell.length_a   1.000
_cell.length_b   1.000
_cell.length_c   1.000
_cell.angle_alpha   90.00
_cell.angle_beta   90.00
_cell.angle_gamma   90.00
#
_symmetry.space_group_name_H-M   'P 1'
#
loop_
_entity.id
_entity.type
_entity.pdbx_description
1 polymer ?
#
loop_
_entity_poly.entity_id
_entity_poly.type
_entity_poly.pdbx_seq_one_letter_code
_entity_poly.pdbx_strand_id
1 'polypeptide(L)'
;SPGVWANTTAGAALNAYVSFPADGNYNSVIVAYDNCGHTFTMGDGILIQGTSGGTGSIAVTSPVTATVVTSPVHFVANARATNCKSGIAAMRIYTAPGVNAYTVNAASLDTRLSLASGTYNIVIQAWDNCGHVYQAPETITVH
;
A
#
# COMPACT_ATOMS: atom_id res chain seq x y z
N SER A 1 7.60 -23.96 12.79
CA SER A 1 6.21 -24.43 12.97
C SER A 1 5.31 -23.23 12.86
N PRO A 2 4.23 -23.20 12.04
CA PRO A 2 3.39 -22.03 11.93
C PRO A 2 2.65 -21.82 13.25
N GLY A 3 2.83 -20.64 13.86
CA GLY A 3 2.22 -20.30 15.15
C GLY A 3 0.70 -20.25 15.04
N VAL A 4 0.02 -20.90 15.99
CA VAL A 4 -1.42 -20.72 16.19
C VAL A 4 -1.62 -19.39 16.91
N TRP A 5 -2.37 -18.48 16.32
CA TRP A 5 -2.74 -17.19 16.92
C TRP A 5 -4.21 -17.25 17.30
N ALA A 6 -4.49 -17.61 18.55
CA ALA A 6 -5.85 -17.87 19.02
C ALA A 6 -6.27 -16.89 20.11
N ASN A 7 -7.56 -16.57 20.12
CA ASN A 7 -8.23 -15.89 21.22
C ASN A 7 -9.45 -16.73 21.62
N THR A 8 -9.71 -16.87 22.93
CA THR A 8 -10.78 -17.74 23.45
C THR A 8 -11.63 -16.95 24.43
N THR A 9 -12.94 -16.92 24.17
CA THR A 9 -13.91 -16.24 25.04
C THR A 9 -15.03 -17.21 25.41
N ALA A 10 -15.51 -17.14 26.66
CA ALA A 10 -16.71 -17.86 27.08
C ALA A 10 -17.97 -17.06 26.68
N GLY A 11 -18.93 -17.72 26.02
CA GLY A 11 -20.20 -17.12 25.61
C GLY A 11 -20.59 -17.48 24.17
N ALA A 12 -21.77 -17.04 23.75
CA ALA A 12 -22.32 -17.35 22.43
C ALA A 12 -21.73 -16.51 21.28
N ALA A 13 -20.87 -15.54 21.59
CA ALA A 13 -20.27 -14.63 20.61
C ALA A 13 -18.77 -14.47 20.86
N LEU A 14 -18.00 -14.46 19.76
CA LEU A 14 -16.58 -14.16 19.75
C LEU A 14 -16.35 -12.81 19.06
N ASN A 15 -15.83 -11.83 19.80
CA ASN A 15 -15.30 -10.59 19.24
C ASN A 15 -13.85 -10.45 19.69
N ALA A 16 -12.92 -10.71 18.78
CA ALA A 16 -11.51 -10.78 19.06
C ALA A 16 -10.70 -10.18 17.91
N TYR A 17 -9.58 -9.56 18.25
CA TYR A 17 -8.57 -9.18 17.29
C TYR A 17 -7.46 -10.23 17.27
N VAL A 18 -6.99 -10.55 16.07
CA VAL A 18 -5.84 -11.43 15.84
C VAL A 18 -4.79 -10.61 15.09
N SER A 19 -3.59 -10.51 15.65
CA SER A 19 -2.46 -9.89 14.99
C SER A 19 -1.74 -10.93 14.14
N PHE A 20 -1.46 -10.58 12.89
CA PHE A 20 -0.73 -11.44 11.97
C PHE A 20 0.73 -11.01 11.91
N PRO A 21 1.69 -11.97 11.86
CA PRO A 21 3.11 -11.65 11.86
C PRO A 21 3.62 -11.08 10.54
N ALA A 22 2.90 -11.27 9.43
CA ALA A 22 3.25 -10.78 8.10
C ALA A 22 2.03 -10.73 7.18
N ASP A 23 2.23 -10.16 5.99
CA ASP A 23 1.28 -10.28 4.88
C ASP A 23 1.22 -11.74 4.39
N GLY A 24 0.04 -12.16 3.96
CA GLY A 24 -0.12 -13.49 3.38
C GLY A 24 -1.54 -14.01 3.41
N ASN A 25 -1.68 -15.20 2.81
CA ASN A 25 -2.91 -15.97 2.85
C ASN A 25 -2.94 -16.81 4.12
N TYR A 26 -3.99 -16.65 4.90
CA TYR A 26 -4.21 -17.38 6.13
C TYR A 26 -5.56 -18.10 6.06
N ASN A 27 -5.61 -19.30 6.60
CA ASN A 27 -6.89 -19.95 6.86
C ASN A 27 -7.34 -19.51 8.25
N SER A 28 -8.44 -18.77 8.30
CA SER A 28 -9.12 -18.52 9.56
C SER A 28 -9.88 -19.78 9.95
N VAL A 29 -9.78 -20.17 11.22
CA VAL A 29 -10.52 -21.30 11.78
C VAL A 29 -11.15 -20.84 13.09
N ILE A 30 -12.46 -20.94 13.18
CA ILE A 30 -13.22 -20.70 14.41
C ILE A 30 -13.77 -22.05 14.85
N VAL A 31 -13.49 -22.39 16.11
CA VAL A 31 -14.00 -23.60 16.76
C VAL A 31 -14.88 -23.19 17.92
N ALA A 32 -16.15 -23.59 17.89
CA ALA A 32 -17.09 -23.42 18.99
C ALA A 32 -17.27 -24.77 19.71
N TYR A 33 -17.28 -24.74 21.04
CA TYR A 33 -17.53 -25.89 21.90
C TYR A 33 -18.88 -25.72 22.59
N ASP A 34 -19.70 -26.76 22.63
CA ASP A 34 -20.89 -26.78 23.48
C ASP A 34 -20.61 -27.39 24.86
N ASN A 35 -21.52 -27.19 25.81
CA ASN A 35 -21.37 -27.72 27.17
C ASN A 35 -21.53 -29.25 27.26
N CYS A 36 -21.94 -29.88 26.15
CA CYS A 36 -22.10 -31.33 26.03
C CYS A 36 -20.84 -31.99 25.42
N GLY A 37 -19.84 -31.21 25.02
CA GLY A 37 -18.56 -31.69 24.48
C GLY A 37 -18.53 -31.81 22.95
N HIS A 38 -19.55 -31.36 22.22
CA HIS A 38 -19.48 -31.28 20.76
C HIS A 38 -18.77 -30.00 20.30
N THR A 39 -18.22 -30.07 19.08
CA THR A 39 -17.54 -28.95 18.43
C THR A 39 -18.14 -28.64 17.07
N PHE A 40 -18.25 -27.35 16.76
CA PHE A 40 -18.63 -26.84 15.45
C PHE A 40 -17.47 -26.01 14.92
N THR A 41 -17.03 -26.30 13.68
CA THR A 41 -15.89 -25.61 13.05
C THR A 41 -16.35 -24.89 11.80
N MET A 42 -15.90 -23.66 11.62
CA MET A 42 -15.99 -22.93 10.36
C MET A 42 -14.65 -22.30 10.04
N GLY A 43 -14.39 -22.10 8.75
CA GLY A 43 -13.19 -21.41 8.30
C GLY A 43 -13.41 -20.74 6.96
N ASP A 44 -12.61 -19.71 6.73
CA ASP A 44 -12.53 -19.01 5.46
C ASP A 44 -11.08 -18.60 5.17
N GLY A 45 -10.75 -18.48 3.90
CA GLY A 45 -9.47 -17.96 3.46
C GLY A 45 -9.45 -16.44 3.62
N ILE A 46 -8.59 -15.92 4.49
CA ILE A 46 -8.38 -14.49 4.65
C ILE A 46 -7.05 -14.08 4.04
N LEU A 47 -7.06 -13.01 3.26
CA LEU A 47 -5.85 -12.36 2.77
C LEU A 47 -5.54 -11.18 3.69
N ILE A 48 -4.41 -11.25 4.38
CA ILE A 48 -3.92 -10.14 5.20
C ILE A 48 -2.91 -9.36 4.34
N GLN A 49 -3.26 -8.11 4.04
CA GLN A 49 -2.40 -7.17 3.34
C GLN A 49 -2.21 -5.93 4.24
N GLY A 50 -1.14 -5.94 5.03
CA GLY A 50 -0.58 -4.74 5.62
C GLY A 50 0.21 -3.96 4.56
N THR A 51 0.29 -2.64 4.71
CA THR A 51 1.11 -1.76 3.85
C THR A 51 2.62 -1.85 4.15
N SER A 52 3.12 -2.98 4.68
CA SER A 52 4.47 -3.04 5.25
C SER A 52 5.15 -4.39 5.00
N GLY A 53 5.82 -4.51 3.87
CA GLY A 53 6.64 -5.69 3.58
C GLY A 53 7.49 -5.60 2.31
N GLY A 54 7.10 -4.78 1.34
CA GLY A 54 7.91 -4.51 0.16
C GLY A 54 9.18 -3.74 0.54
N THR A 55 10.36 -4.32 0.36
CA THR A 55 11.60 -3.52 0.38
C THR A 55 11.70 -2.84 -0.98
N GLY A 56 11.57 -1.53 -1.04
CA GLY A 56 11.53 -0.79 -2.30
C GLY A 56 11.65 0.71 -2.11
N SER A 57 11.74 1.45 -3.21
CA SER A 57 11.94 2.89 -3.17
C SER A 57 11.39 3.55 -4.42
N ILE A 58 10.96 4.80 -4.28
CA ILE A 58 10.72 5.71 -5.41
C ILE A 58 11.80 6.79 -5.35
N ALA A 59 12.60 6.89 -6.40
CA ALA A 59 13.57 7.96 -6.58
C ALA A 59 12.95 9.04 -7.47
N VAL A 60 12.65 10.20 -6.87
CA VAL A 60 12.15 11.38 -7.58
C VAL A 60 13.35 12.24 -7.95
N THR A 61 13.54 12.49 -9.25
CA THR A 61 14.65 13.31 -9.76
C THR A 61 14.19 14.69 -10.21
N SER A 62 12.90 14.86 -10.48
CA SER A 62 12.28 16.16 -10.72
C SER A 62 10.78 16.11 -10.42
N PRO A 63 10.19 17.17 -9.84
CA PRO A 63 10.88 18.22 -9.09
C PRO A 63 11.49 17.65 -7.80
N VAL A 64 12.59 18.23 -7.30
CA VAL A 64 13.13 17.87 -5.97
C VAL A 64 12.35 18.61 -4.87
N THR A 65 12.32 18.05 -3.66
CA THR A 65 11.51 18.57 -2.54
C THR A 65 11.78 20.04 -2.25
N ALA A 66 10.73 20.77 -1.88
CA ALA A 66 10.75 22.19 -1.50
C ALA A 66 11.23 23.13 -2.61
N THR A 67 11.04 22.75 -3.87
CA THR A 67 11.36 23.61 -5.02
C THR A 67 10.22 24.52 -5.42
N VAL A 68 10.63 25.68 -5.92
CA VAL A 68 9.78 26.58 -6.69
C VAL A 68 9.95 26.24 -8.16
N VAL A 69 8.86 25.96 -8.86
CA VAL A 69 8.85 25.51 -10.26
C VAL A 69 7.85 26.32 -11.08
N THR A 70 8.06 26.35 -12.39
CA THR A 70 7.13 26.99 -13.34
C THR A 70 6.28 25.94 -14.03
N SER A 71 5.04 26.29 -14.35
CA SER A 71 4.16 25.44 -15.14
C SER A 71 4.57 25.44 -16.64
N PRO A 72 4.57 24.29 -17.34
CA PRO A 72 4.25 22.95 -16.85
C PRO A 72 5.40 22.33 -16.03
N VAL A 73 5.04 21.68 -14.93
CA VAL A 73 6.00 21.04 -14.01
C VAL A 73 6.45 19.70 -14.59
N HIS A 74 7.77 19.50 -14.67
CA HIS A 74 8.37 18.26 -15.16
C HIS A 74 8.56 17.26 -14.02
N PHE A 75 7.81 16.15 -14.08
CA PHE A 75 7.90 15.04 -13.14
C PHE A 75 8.72 13.91 -13.73
N VAL A 76 9.76 13.49 -13.03
CA VAL A 76 10.60 12.35 -13.36
C VAL A 76 10.82 11.53 -12.10
N ALA A 77 10.42 10.26 -12.13
CA ALA A 77 10.60 9.36 -11.01
C ALA A 77 10.77 7.91 -11.47
N ASN A 78 11.51 7.13 -10.68
CA ASN A 78 11.75 5.71 -10.91
C ASN A 78 11.44 4.91 -9.65
N ALA A 79 10.64 3.87 -9.77
CA ALA A 79 10.31 2.97 -8.68
C ALA A 79 11.08 1.65 -8.79
N ARG A 80 11.40 1.06 -7.64
CA ARG A 80 12.03 -0.26 -7.52
C ARG A 80 11.36 -1.05 -6.41
N ALA A 81 11.06 -2.31 -6.69
CA ALA A 81 10.64 -3.30 -5.71
C ALA A 81 11.72 -4.38 -5.61
N THR A 82 12.39 -4.46 -4.47
CA THR A 82 13.57 -5.32 -4.23
C THR A 82 13.15 -6.77 -3.98
N ASN A 83 12.03 -6.99 -3.29
CA ASN A 83 11.53 -8.34 -2.99
C ASN A 83 10.36 -8.79 -3.88
N CYS A 84 9.84 -7.93 -4.77
CA CYS A 84 8.87 -8.34 -5.78
C CYS A 84 9.56 -8.68 -7.11
N LYS A 85 9.75 -9.97 -7.38
CA LYS A 85 10.37 -10.44 -8.63
C LYS A 85 9.60 -10.05 -9.90
N SER A 86 8.29 -9.86 -9.76
CA SER A 86 7.42 -9.41 -10.85
C SER A 86 7.49 -7.89 -11.08
N GLY A 87 8.29 -7.16 -10.31
CA GLY A 87 8.57 -5.74 -10.51
C GLY A 87 7.38 -4.81 -10.23
N ILE A 88 7.57 -3.53 -10.57
CA ILE A 88 6.56 -2.48 -10.45
C ILE A 88 5.49 -2.67 -11.53
N ALA A 89 4.22 -2.63 -11.11
CA ALA A 89 3.05 -2.72 -11.99
C ALA A 89 2.67 -1.35 -12.56
N ALA A 90 2.65 -0.32 -11.72
CA ALA A 90 2.23 1.02 -12.10
C ALA A 90 2.78 2.09 -11.18
N MET A 91 2.78 3.33 -11.68
CA MET A 91 3.03 4.55 -10.92
C MET A 91 1.93 5.58 -11.16
N ARG A 92 1.68 6.44 -10.16
CA ARG A 92 0.69 7.52 -10.23
C ARG A 92 1.18 8.75 -9.49
N ILE A 93 0.81 9.92 -10.01
CA ILE A 93 1.01 11.22 -9.38
C ILE A 93 -0.33 11.70 -8.82
N TYR A 94 -0.34 12.02 -7.53
CA TYR A 94 -1.44 12.70 -6.86
C TYR A 94 -1.04 14.13 -6.50
N THR A 95 -1.84 15.13 -6.89
CA THR A 95 -1.58 16.55 -6.56
C THR A 95 -2.15 16.96 -5.20
N ALA A 96 -3.09 16.18 -4.67
CA ALA A 96 -3.69 16.28 -3.35
C ALA A 96 -4.26 14.91 -2.95
N PRO A 97 -4.66 14.67 -1.69
CA PRO A 97 -5.27 13.42 -1.27
C PRO A 97 -6.44 13.02 -2.19
N GLY A 98 -6.31 11.87 -2.87
CA GLY A 98 -7.32 11.35 -3.79
C GLY A 98 -7.40 12.02 -5.17
N VAL A 99 -6.64 13.08 -5.44
CA VAL A 99 -6.67 13.80 -6.73
C VAL A 99 -5.62 13.23 -7.68
N ASN A 100 -6.03 12.28 -8.52
CA ASN A 100 -5.16 11.67 -9.54
C ASN A 100 -4.88 12.67 -10.68
N ALA A 101 -3.61 12.95 -10.94
CA ALA A 101 -3.18 13.82 -12.03
C ALA A 101 -2.57 13.05 -13.22
N TYR A 102 -1.91 11.92 -12.97
CA TYR A 102 -1.27 11.12 -14.02
C TYR A 102 -1.03 9.69 -13.56
N THR A 103 -1.23 8.71 -14.44
CA THR A 103 -0.95 7.29 -14.18
C THR A 103 -0.21 6.67 -15.36
N VAL A 104 0.76 5.80 -15.06
CA VAL A 104 1.48 5.00 -16.05
C VAL A 104 1.63 3.55 -15.55
N ASN A 105 1.48 2.59 -16.45
CA ASN A 105 1.71 1.16 -16.15
C ASN A 105 3.18 0.80 -16.41
N ALA A 106 4.08 1.46 -15.69
CA ALA A 106 5.52 1.28 -15.81
C ALA A 106 6.23 1.56 -14.47
N ALA A 107 7.49 1.10 -14.38
CA ALA A 107 8.37 1.34 -13.23
C ALA A 107 9.01 2.74 -13.22
N SER A 108 8.76 3.54 -14.26
CA SER A 108 9.29 4.89 -14.42
C SER A 108 8.22 5.80 -15.00
N LEU A 109 8.25 7.07 -14.62
CA LEU A 109 7.48 8.14 -15.24
C LEU A 109 8.39 9.29 -15.63
N ASP A 110 8.08 9.91 -16.77
CA ASP A 110 8.64 11.17 -17.27
C ASP A 110 7.48 11.90 -17.96
N THR A 111 6.96 12.94 -17.30
CA THR A 111 5.77 13.65 -17.78
C THR A 111 5.78 15.11 -17.38
N ARG A 112 5.08 15.95 -18.14
CA ARG A 112 4.87 17.36 -17.83
C ARG A 112 3.40 17.60 -17.49
N LEU A 113 3.14 18.15 -16.32
CA LEU A 113 1.77 18.48 -15.88
C LEU A 113 1.60 20.00 -15.78
N SER A 114 0.57 20.50 -16.44
CA SER A 114 0.14 21.90 -16.28
C SER A 114 -0.59 22.04 -14.96
N LEU A 115 0.07 22.68 -14.00
CA LEU A 115 -0.50 23.02 -12.69
C LEU A 115 -0.73 24.53 -12.62
N ALA A 116 -1.79 24.94 -11.91
CA ALA A 116 -2.00 26.35 -11.62
C ALA A 116 -0.99 26.82 -10.57
N SER A 117 -0.76 28.13 -10.47
CA SER A 117 0.11 28.68 -9.43
C SER A 117 -0.46 28.35 -8.04
N GLY A 118 0.40 27.91 -7.12
CA GLY A 118 0.00 27.44 -5.80
C GLY A 118 0.96 26.42 -5.20
N THR A 119 0.73 26.06 -3.93
CA THR A 119 1.53 25.04 -3.23
C THR A 119 0.82 23.70 -3.27
N TYR A 120 1.55 22.65 -3.64
CA TYR A 120 1.04 21.28 -3.75
C TYR A 120 1.80 20.34 -2.81
N ASN A 121 1.05 19.50 -2.09
CA ASN A 121 1.57 18.34 -1.37
C ASN A 121 1.31 17.11 -2.22
N ILE A 122 2.28 16.82 -3.07
CA ILE A 122 2.23 15.77 -4.07
C ILE A 122 2.59 14.44 -3.42
N VAL A 123 1.96 13.37 -3.88
CA VAL A 123 2.40 12.01 -3.60
C VAL A 123 2.61 11.29 -4.92
N ILE A 124 3.84 10.83 -5.15
CA ILE A 124 4.13 9.86 -6.19
C ILE A 124 3.99 8.48 -5.57
N GLN A 125 3.07 7.67 -6.08
CA GLN A 125 2.78 6.34 -5.58
C GLN A 125 3.12 5.29 -6.63
N ALA A 126 3.68 4.17 -6.21
CA ALA A 126 3.92 3.00 -7.04
C ALA A 126 3.24 1.77 -6.44
N TRP A 127 2.78 0.87 -7.29
CA TRP A 127 2.31 -0.46 -6.92
C TRP A 127 3.19 -1.50 -7.59
N ASP A 128 3.57 -2.55 -6.87
CA ASP A 128 4.18 -3.71 -7.49
C ASP A 128 3.17 -4.82 -7.81
N ASN A 129 3.61 -5.78 -8.62
CA ASN A 129 2.81 -6.95 -8.98
C ASN A 129 2.66 -7.98 -7.84
N CYS A 130 3.14 -7.66 -6.63
CA CYS A 130 3.08 -8.51 -5.45
C CYS A 130 2.14 -7.94 -4.37
N GLY A 131 1.48 -6.80 -4.65
CA GLY A 131 0.50 -6.18 -3.77
C GLY A 131 1.07 -5.11 -2.83
N HIS A 132 2.35 -4.76 -2.94
CA HIS A 132 2.93 -3.69 -2.12
C HIS A 132 2.74 -2.32 -2.76
N VAL A 133 2.68 -1.29 -1.90
CA VAL A 133 2.57 0.11 -2.27
C VAL A 133 3.76 0.89 -1.73
N TYR A 134 4.33 1.75 -2.57
CA TYR A 134 5.44 2.63 -2.22
C TYR A 134 5.00 4.08 -2.46
N GLN A 135 5.41 5.00 -1.60
CA GLN A 135 5.06 6.43 -1.72
C GLN A 135 6.29 7.31 -1.54
N ALA A 136 6.37 8.37 -2.33
CA ALA A 136 7.31 9.48 -2.19
C ALA A 136 6.51 10.79 -2.12
N PRO A 137 6.38 11.40 -0.92
CA PRO A 137 5.76 12.70 -0.79
C PRO A 137 6.72 13.80 -1.25
N GLU A 138 6.19 14.80 -1.95
CA GLU A 138 6.93 15.97 -2.42
C GLU A 138 6.11 17.23 -2.16
N THR A 139 6.74 18.29 -1.66
CA THR A 139 6.10 19.61 -1.58
C THR A 139 6.74 20.55 -2.59
N ILE A 140 5.91 21.16 -3.44
CA ILE A 140 6.36 22.14 -4.44
C ILE A 140 5.49 23.39 -4.41
N THR A 141 6.07 24.51 -4.84
CA THR A 141 5.33 25.74 -5.13
C THR A 141 5.44 26.05 -6.62
N VAL A 142 4.29 26.22 -7.27
CA VAL A 142 4.18 26.56 -8.69
C VAL A 142 3.91 28.05 -8.82
N HIS A 143 4.63 28.73 -9.72
CA HIS A 143 4.32 30.09 -10.16
C HIS A 143 3.92 30.13 -11.62
#